data_AF-A0A2V1E9L7-F1
#
_entry.id   AF-A0A2V1E9L7-F1
#
_cell.length_a   1.000
_cell.length_b   1.000
_cell.length_c   1.000
_cell.angle_alpha   90.00
_cell.angle_beta   90.00
_cell.angle_gamma   90.00
#
_symmetry.space_group_name_H-M   'P 1'
#
loop_
_entity.id
_entity.type
_entity.pdbx_description
1 polymer ?
#
loop_
_entity_poly.entity_id
_entity_poly.type
_entity_poly.pdbx_seq_one_letter_code
_entity_poly.pdbx_strand_id
1 'polypeptide(L)'
;MVLPKLRYFSDDFRMSTWLLIGACIQALLTLAAPPRVAIAPAFVLVFSRIFAFLIVRLGFLPDRSSQHVWLGKSSAQIPRPDGSFSQNPSEQEIVVFILGAQSNHVQGRLAPGFREIGEAFTDMWRDLSKNREINGFLGKTSTLFATDQDSDNTAAWISYQRSTEDLHKWALTPVHRKGQETYFKLQKQNPHLGIMHELYSVPKHRWETIYYNFKPFGLGKLVFQ
;
A
#
# COMPACT_ATOMS: atom_id res chain seq x y z
N MET A 1 -6.26 1.79 21.83
CA MET A 1 -5.65 0.71 21.02
C MET A 1 -6.40 0.63 19.70
N VAL A 2 -5.86 1.24 18.64
CA VAL A 2 -6.49 1.21 17.31
C VAL A 2 -6.20 -0.15 16.71
N LEU A 3 -7.23 -0.98 16.50
CA LEU A 3 -7.07 -2.25 15.79
C LEU A 3 -6.38 -1.97 14.45
N PRO A 4 -5.27 -2.66 14.12
CA PRO A 4 -4.66 -2.53 12.80
C PRO A 4 -5.73 -2.84 11.75
N LYS A 5 -5.83 -2.02 10.71
CA LYS A 5 -6.78 -2.28 9.62
C LYS A 5 -6.47 -3.68 9.07
N LEU A 6 -7.38 -4.64 9.29
CA LEU A 6 -7.29 -6.04 8.83
C LEU A 6 -7.17 -6.21 7.31
N ARG A 7 -7.21 -5.10 6.56
CA ARG A 7 -7.17 -5.05 5.10
C ARG A 7 -5.98 -5.78 4.49
N TYR A 8 -4.85 -5.87 5.19
CA TYR A 8 -3.68 -6.55 4.68
C TYR A 8 -3.62 -8.03 5.07
N PHE A 9 -4.42 -8.46 6.04
CA PHE A 9 -4.39 -9.82 6.57
C PHE A 9 -5.05 -10.83 5.62
N SER A 10 -5.97 -10.37 4.76
CA SER A 10 -6.59 -11.20 3.73
C SER A 10 -5.55 -11.81 2.79
N ASP A 11 -4.44 -11.13 2.57
CA ASP A 11 -3.46 -11.47 1.55
C ASP A 11 -2.31 -12.33 2.11
N ASP A 12 -2.30 -12.60 3.42
CA ASP A 12 -1.29 -13.47 4.06
C ASP A 12 -1.49 -14.94 3.76
N PHE A 13 -2.75 -15.37 3.62
CA PHE A 13 -3.12 -16.75 3.34
C PHE A 13 -3.84 -16.86 2.01
N ARG A 14 -3.70 -18.01 1.36
CA ARG A 14 -4.46 -18.34 0.15
C ARG A 14 -5.96 -18.19 0.41
N MET A 15 -6.70 -17.79 -0.62
CA MET A 15 -8.16 -17.74 -0.54
C MET A 15 -8.76 -19.08 -0.12
N SER A 16 -8.20 -20.20 -0.61
CA SER A 16 -8.61 -21.54 -0.22
C SER A 16 -8.42 -21.81 1.28
N THR A 17 -7.34 -21.31 1.89
CA THR A 17 -7.13 -21.41 3.34
C THR A 17 -8.22 -20.67 4.11
N TRP A 18 -8.59 -19.45 3.68
CA TRP A 18 -9.69 -18.71 4.29
C TRP A 18 -11.03 -19.42 4.19
N LEU A 19 -11.32 -20.01 3.03
CA LEU A 19 -12.53 -20.79 2.81
C LEU A 19 -12.56 -22.04 3.70
N LEU A 20 -11.45 -22.75 3.84
CA LEU A 20 -11.33 -23.93 4.71
C LEU A 20 -11.48 -23.55 6.19
N ILE A 21 -10.87 -22.46 6.66
CA ILE A 21 -11.05 -21.96 8.02
C ILE A 21 -12.53 -21.63 8.27
N GLY A 22 -13.18 -20.91 7.35
CA GLY A 22 -14.60 -20.61 7.43
C GLY A 22 -15.47 -21.87 7.46
N ALA A 23 -15.16 -22.86 6.63
CA ALA A 23 -15.86 -24.15 6.59
C ALA A 23 -15.70 -24.93 7.91
N CYS A 24 -14.49 -24.99 8.47
CA CYS A 24 -14.24 -25.63 9.76
C CYS A 24 -15.00 -24.97 10.90
N ILE A 25 -14.99 -23.63 10.97
CA ILE A 25 -15.74 -22.87 11.98
C ILE A 25 -17.25 -23.14 11.83
N GLN A 26 -17.76 -23.11 10.60
CA GLN A 26 -19.15 -23.39 10.31
C GLN A 26 -19.55 -24.83 10.69
N ALA A 27 -18.69 -25.81 10.42
CA ALA A 27 -18.90 -27.20 10.80
C ALA A 27 -18.96 -27.37 12.33
N LEU A 28 -18.03 -26.74 13.06
CA LEU A 28 -18.03 -26.74 14.52
C LEU A 28 -19.31 -26.10 15.10
N LEU A 29 -19.78 -24.99 14.50
CA LEU A 29 -21.05 -24.38 14.90
C LEU A 29 -22.24 -25.33 14.69
N THR A 30 -22.27 -26.07 13.59
CA THR A 30 -23.35 -27.05 13.33
C THR A 30 -23.33 -28.25 14.29
N LEU A 31 -22.17 -28.57 14.86
CA LEU A 31 -22.04 -29.61 15.89
C LEU A 31 -22.41 -29.09 17.29
N ALA A 32 -22.09 -27.84 17.59
CA ALA A 32 -22.25 -27.27 18.93
C ALA A 32 -23.62 -26.61 19.18
N ALA A 33 -24.34 -26.20 18.13
CA ALA A 33 -25.58 -25.44 18.25
C ALA A 33 -26.72 -26.03 17.40
N PRO A 34 -28.00 -25.75 17.75
CA PRO A 34 -29.14 -26.15 16.92
C PRO A 34 -28.99 -25.63 15.48
N PRO A 35 -29.41 -26.39 14.45
CA PRO A 35 -29.17 -26.05 13.04
C PRO A 35 -29.59 -24.62 12.64
N ARG A 36 -30.70 -24.13 13.21
CA ARG A 36 -31.22 -22.77 12.96
C ARG A 36 -30.24 -21.68 13.44
N VAL A 37 -29.60 -21.89 14.60
CA VAL A 37 -28.63 -20.95 15.17
C VAL A 37 -27.29 -21.08 14.47
N ALA A 38 -26.88 -22.30 14.13
CA ALA A 38 -25.60 -22.57 13.47
C ALA A 38 -25.50 -21.96 12.07
N ILE A 39 -26.57 -22.01 11.27
CA ILE A 39 -26.58 -21.54 9.87
C ILE A 39 -26.85 -20.02 9.78
N ALA A 40 -27.52 -19.44 10.78
CA ALA A 40 -27.97 -18.05 10.75
C ALA A 40 -26.84 -17.04 10.45
N PRO A 41 -25.63 -17.11 11.04
CA PRO A 41 -24.57 -16.14 10.77
C PRO A 41 -24.15 -16.11 9.29
N ALA A 42 -23.92 -17.27 8.68
CA ALA A 42 -23.52 -17.36 7.28
C ALA A 42 -24.63 -16.80 6.37
N PHE A 43 -25.88 -17.17 6.62
CA PHE A 43 -27.01 -16.69 5.84
C PHE A 43 -27.21 -15.17 5.99
N VAL A 44 -27.18 -14.65 7.21
CA VAL A 44 -27.31 -13.20 7.48
C VAL A 44 -26.17 -12.42 6.84
N LEU A 45 -24.94 -12.91 6.91
CA LEU A 45 -23.80 -12.25 6.26
C LEU A 45 -23.95 -12.22 4.74
N VAL A 46 -24.20 -13.37 4.10
CA VAL A 46 -24.39 -13.42 2.64
C VAL A 46 -25.58 -12.58 2.21
N PHE A 47 -26.72 -12.72 2.90
CA PHE A 47 -27.92 -11.93 2.63
C PHE A 47 -27.63 -10.43 2.76
N SER A 48 -26.99 -9.98 3.85
CA SER A 48 -26.66 -8.56 4.04
C SER A 48 -25.75 -8.01 2.94
N ARG A 49 -24.80 -8.80 2.41
CA ARG A 49 -23.92 -8.39 1.31
C ARG A 49 -24.65 -8.29 -0.01
N ILE A 50 -25.48 -9.29 -0.34
CA ILE A 50 -26.31 -9.28 -1.55
C ILE A 50 -27.32 -8.13 -1.47
N PHE A 51 -27.99 -7.97 -0.33
CA PHE A 51 -28.96 -6.91 -0.09
C PHE A 51 -28.31 -5.53 -0.21
N ALA A 52 -27.17 -5.29 0.44
CA ALA A 52 -26.43 -4.04 0.31
C ALA A 52 -26.01 -3.78 -1.15
N PHE A 53 -25.52 -4.80 -1.87
CA PHE A 53 -25.18 -4.69 -3.28
C PHE A 53 -26.40 -4.31 -4.14
N LEU A 54 -27.55 -4.96 -3.92
CA LEU A 54 -28.79 -4.65 -4.65
C LEU A 54 -29.28 -3.23 -4.35
N ILE A 55 -29.25 -2.78 -3.09
CA ILE A 55 -29.62 -1.42 -2.72
C ILE A 55 -28.72 -0.38 -3.39
N VAL A 56 -27.40 -0.61 -3.42
CA VAL A 56 -26.46 0.27 -4.14
C VAL A 56 -26.75 0.25 -5.64
N ARG A 57 -26.95 -0.93 -6.23
CA ARG A 57 -27.23 -1.10 -7.66
C ARG A 57 -28.54 -0.44 -8.10
N LEU A 58 -29.56 -0.47 -7.24
CA LEU A 58 -30.85 0.19 -7.48
C LEU A 58 -30.81 1.70 -7.20
N GLY A 59 -29.69 2.24 -6.73
CA GLY A 59 -29.49 3.67 -6.48
C GLY A 59 -30.02 4.18 -5.14
N PHE A 60 -30.44 3.29 -4.25
CA PHE A 60 -30.95 3.66 -2.92
C PHE A 60 -29.82 3.97 -1.91
N LEU A 61 -28.59 3.47 -2.15
CA LEU A 61 -27.40 3.82 -1.38
C LEU A 61 -26.26 4.28 -2.29
N PRO A 62 -25.38 5.18 -1.80
CA PRO A 62 -24.25 5.65 -2.59
C PRO A 62 -23.26 4.51 -2.85
N ASP A 63 -22.81 4.41 -4.10
CA ASP A 63 -21.72 3.52 -4.46
C ASP A 63 -20.40 4.04 -3.90
N ARG A 64 -19.81 3.28 -2.97
CA ARG A 64 -18.51 3.61 -2.39
C ARG A 64 -17.35 3.23 -3.30
N SER A 65 -17.58 2.48 -4.37
CA SER A 65 -16.52 2.04 -5.30
C SER A 65 -15.95 3.21 -6.10
N SER A 66 -16.81 4.17 -6.47
CA SER A 66 -16.43 5.43 -7.13
C SER A 66 -16.06 6.53 -6.15
N GLN A 67 -16.08 6.26 -4.83
CA GLN A 67 -15.73 7.24 -3.82
C GLN A 67 -14.26 7.66 -4.01
N HIS A 68 -14.06 8.97 -4.15
CA HIS A 68 -12.76 9.60 -4.43
C HIS A 68 -12.22 9.37 -5.86
N VAL A 69 -13.03 8.88 -6.78
CA VAL A 69 -12.67 8.91 -8.21
C VAL A 69 -12.82 10.33 -8.72
N TRP A 70 -11.79 10.81 -9.42
CA TRP A 70 -11.85 12.10 -10.10
C TRP A 70 -12.38 11.88 -11.51
N LEU A 71 -13.57 12.41 -11.76
CA LEU A 71 -14.22 12.30 -13.07
C LEU A 71 -13.60 13.30 -14.05
N GLY A 72 -13.49 12.88 -15.30
CA GLY A 72 -12.83 13.66 -16.35
C GLY A 72 -11.34 13.34 -16.48
N LYS A 73 -10.63 14.22 -17.21
CA LYS A 73 -9.19 14.12 -17.46
C LYS A 73 -8.42 14.97 -16.46
N SER A 74 -7.40 14.40 -15.85
CA SER A 74 -6.41 15.16 -15.07
C SER A 74 -4.98 14.69 -15.34
N SER A 75 -4.03 15.50 -14.90
CA SER A 75 -2.58 15.23 -14.99
C SER A 75 -1.91 15.79 -13.74
N ALA A 76 -0.84 15.15 -13.30
CA ALA A 76 -0.06 15.60 -12.15
C ALA A 76 0.85 16.77 -12.56
N GLN A 77 0.77 17.87 -11.81
CA GLN A 77 1.67 19.02 -11.92
C GLN A 77 2.23 19.33 -10.54
N ILE A 78 3.55 19.37 -10.40
CA ILE A 78 4.17 19.70 -9.12
C ILE A 78 4.13 21.23 -8.95
N PRO A 79 3.65 21.76 -7.80
CA PRO A 79 3.61 23.18 -7.57
C PRO A 79 5.03 23.75 -7.36
N ARG A 80 5.21 25.00 -7.72
CA ARG A 80 6.40 25.79 -7.39
C ARG A 80 6.40 26.12 -5.88
N PRO A 81 7.53 26.58 -5.32
CA PRO A 81 7.61 26.96 -3.91
C PRO A 81 6.61 28.05 -3.49
N ASP A 82 6.13 28.87 -4.43
CA ASP A 82 5.10 29.89 -4.21
C ASP A 82 3.66 29.36 -4.29
N GLY A 83 3.48 28.05 -4.52
CA GLY A 83 2.20 27.39 -4.69
C GLY A 83 1.59 27.50 -6.09
N SER A 84 2.22 28.22 -7.01
CA SER A 84 1.75 28.33 -8.40
C SER A 84 2.09 27.08 -9.22
N PHE A 85 1.27 26.77 -10.22
CA PHE A 85 1.55 25.70 -11.18
C PHE A 85 2.18 26.25 -12.45
N SER A 86 3.09 25.48 -13.05
CA SER A 86 3.62 25.80 -14.38
C SER A 86 2.54 25.63 -15.45
N GLN A 87 2.57 26.49 -16.48
CA GLN A 87 1.72 26.33 -17.66
C GLN A 87 2.23 25.21 -18.59
N ASN A 88 3.52 24.86 -18.49
CA ASN A 88 4.11 23.77 -19.24
C ASN A 88 4.08 22.48 -18.41
N PRO A 89 3.75 21.33 -19.02
CA PRO A 89 3.82 20.06 -18.33
C PRO A 89 5.26 19.66 -18.00
N SER A 90 5.41 18.99 -16.86
CA SER A 90 6.65 18.33 -16.47
C SER A 90 7.84 19.30 -16.38
N GLU A 91 7.61 20.54 -15.96
CA GLU A 91 8.63 21.60 -15.87
C GLU A 91 9.73 21.30 -14.83
N GLN A 92 9.45 20.37 -13.91
CA GLN A 92 10.39 19.92 -12.88
C GLN A 92 10.84 18.50 -13.17
N GLU A 93 12.07 18.19 -12.78
CA GLU A 93 12.54 16.80 -12.72
C GLU A 93 11.85 16.05 -11.58
N ILE A 94 11.83 14.73 -11.68
CA ILE A 94 11.36 13.85 -10.62
C ILE A 94 12.30 12.67 -10.45
N VAL A 95 12.39 12.18 -9.23
CA VAL A 95 12.95 10.86 -8.94
C VAL A 95 11.83 9.93 -8.57
N VAL A 96 11.79 8.77 -9.23
CA VAL A 96 10.92 7.65 -8.88
C VAL A 96 11.77 6.62 -8.16
N PHE A 97 11.46 6.37 -6.89
CA PHE A 97 12.14 5.37 -6.07
C PHE A 97 11.15 4.27 -5.69
N ILE A 98 11.38 3.07 -6.25
CA ILE A 98 10.61 1.87 -5.97
C ILE A 98 11.31 1.14 -4.85
N LEU A 99 10.58 0.83 -3.78
CA LEU A 99 11.08 0.07 -2.63
C LEU A 99 10.21 -1.15 -2.43
N GLY A 100 10.82 -2.31 -2.21
CA GLY A 100 10.12 -3.55 -1.96
C GLY A 100 10.67 -4.31 -0.77
N ALA A 101 9.80 -5.09 -0.14
CA ALA A 101 10.14 -6.03 0.91
C ALA A 101 9.33 -7.31 0.75
N GLN A 102 9.95 -8.46 0.96
CA GLN A 102 9.34 -9.78 0.80
C GLN A 102 9.84 -10.74 1.89
N SER A 103 9.02 -11.74 2.21
CA SER A 103 9.38 -12.88 3.04
C SER A 103 9.33 -14.17 2.22
N ASN A 104 10.48 -14.76 1.96
CA ASN A 104 10.63 -16.06 1.30
C ASN A 104 10.45 -17.22 2.29
N HIS A 105 9.44 -17.14 3.16
CA HIS A 105 9.17 -18.12 4.21
C HIS A 105 7.71 -18.58 4.14
N VAL A 106 7.44 -19.83 4.52
CA VAL A 106 6.08 -20.43 4.48
C VAL A 106 5.08 -19.74 5.41
N GLN A 107 5.58 -19.03 6.43
CA GLN A 107 4.76 -18.20 7.34
C GLN A 107 4.55 -16.78 6.82
N GLY A 108 5.08 -16.44 5.64
CA GLY A 108 4.97 -15.13 5.02
C GLY A 108 5.38 -13.99 5.95
N ARG A 109 4.51 -13.00 6.12
CA ARG A 109 4.75 -11.83 7.00
C ARG A 109 4.72 -12.13 8.49
N LEU A 110 4.27 -13.33 8.88
CA LEU A 110 4.33 -13.81 10.27
C LEU A 110 5.68 -14.46 10.59
N ALA A 111 6.56 -14.62 9.60
CA ALA A 111 7.89 -15.17 9.80
C ALA A 111 8.75 -14.26 10.70
N PRO A 112 9.69 -14.85 11.47
CA PRO A 112 10.59 -14.07 12.32
C PRO A 112 11.32 -12.95 11.56
N GLY A 113 11.44 -11.78 12.20
CA GLY A 113 12.15 -10.61 11.69
C GLY A 113 11.33 -9.68 10.78
N PHE A 114 10.19 -10.12 10.23
CA PHE A 114 9.42 -9.30 9.29
C PHE A 114 8.74 -8.11 9.97
N ARG A 115 8.26 -8.28 11.21
CA ARG A 115 7.65 -7.19 12.00
C ARG A 115 8.66 -6.09 12.29
N GLU A 116 9.85 -6.46 12.74
CA GLU A 116 10.94 -5.54 13.09
C GLU A 116 11.42 -4.75 11.86
N ILE A 117 11.52 -5.41 10.70
CA ILE A 117 11.78 -4.72 9.42
C ILE A 117 10.64 -3.76 9.07
N GLY A 118 9.39 -4.18 9.23
CA GLY A 118 8.21 -3.34 8.97
C GLY A 118 8.18 -2.08 9.85
N GLU A 119 8.59 -2.18 11.11
CA GLU A 119 8.76 -1.05 12.03
C GLU A 119 9.87 -0.10 11.55
N ALA A 120 11.02 -0.63 11.14
CA ALA A 120 12.11 0.17 10.57
C ALA A 120 11.68 0.94 9.31
N PHE A 121 10.97 0.29 8.37
CA PHE A 121 10.40 0.97 7.20
C PHE A 121 9.37 2.03 7.58
N THR A 122 8.53 1.76 8.58
CA THR A 122 7.52 2.72 9.05
C THR A 122 8.18 3.98 9.60
N ASP A 123 9.27 3.83 10.37
CA ASP A 123 10.02 4.96 10.92
C ASP A 123 10.71 5.77 9.82
N MET A 124 11.32 5.11 8.82
CA MET A 124 11.91 5.77 7.66
C MET A 124 10.87 6.58 6.86
N TRP A 125 9.70 6.01 6.58
CA TRP A 125 8.63 6.71 5.88
C TRP A 125 8.06 7.88 6.69
N ARG A 126 7.97 7.73 8.02
CA ARG A 126 7.52 8.81 8.92
C ARG A 126 8.51 9.97 8.91
N ASP A 127 9.81 9.69 8.94
CA ASP A 127 10.85 10.71 8.87
C ASP A 127 10.83 11.47 7.53
N LEU A 128 10.77 10.74 6.41
CA LEU A 128 10.61 11.35 5.07
C LEU A 128 9.40 12.27 5.00
N SER A 129 8.26 11.83 5.55
CA SER A 129 7.01 12.60 5.53
C SER A 129 7.10 13.84 6.44
N LYS A 130 7.72 13.72 7.62
CA LYS A 130 7.86 14.82 8.58
C LYS A 130 8.83 15.89 8.07
N ASN A 131 9.90 15.48 7.42
CA ASN A 131 10.98 16.36 6.93
C ASN A 131 10.90 16.56 5.41
N ARG A 132 9.69 16.54 4.85
CA ARG A 132 9.47 16.45 3.40
C ARG A 132 10.12 17.56 2.58
N GLU A 133 10.13 18.79 3.09
CA GLU A 133 10.70 19.93 2.39
C GLU A 133 12.23 19.81 2.25
N ILE A 134 12.88 19.42 3.34
CA ILE A 134 14.33 19.24 3.44
C ILE A 134 14.79 18.05 2.58
N ASN A 135 14.01 16.95 2.61
CA ASN A 135 14.34 15.72 1.90
C ASN A 135 13.79 15.67 0.47
N GLY A 136 13.18 16.76 -0.01
CA GLY A 136 12.55 16.81 -1.33
C GLY A 136 11.47 15.74 -1.54
N PHE A 137 10.82 15.27 -0.48
CA PHE A 137 9.85 14.17 -0.56
C PHE A 137 8.49 14.67 -1.06
N LEU A 138 8.11 14.23 -2.26
CA LEU A 138 6.81 14.54 -2.85
C LEU A 138 5.73 13.63 -2.27
N GLY A 139 6.08 12.38 -1.97
CA GLY A 139 5.23 11.41 -1.30
C GLY A 139 5.37 10.00 -1.85
N LYS A 140 4.44 9.11 -1.51
CA LYS A 140 4.46 7.71 -1.94
C LYS A 140 3.06 7.10 -2.06
N THR A 141 2.98 5.98 -2.77
CA THR A 141 1.79 5.14 -2.79
C THR A 141 1.47 4.54 -1.42
N SER A 142 0.21 4.14 -1.25
CA SER A 142 -0.11 3.11 -0.25
C SER A 142 0.67 1.83 -0.55
N THR A 143 0.78 0.93 0.42
CA THR A 143 1.41 -0.38 0.20
C THR A 143 0.71 -1.10 -0.94
N LEU A 144 1.49 -1.46 -1.95
CA LEU A 144 1.09 -2.31 -3.06
C LEU A 144 1.48 -3.74 -2.68
N PHE A 145 0.62 -4.70 -2.98
CA PHE A 145 0.94 -6.11 -2.85
C PHE A 145 0.96 -6.73 -4.23
N ALA A 146 1.98 -7.55 -4.48
CA ALA A 146 2.00 -8.42 -5.64
C ALA A 146 0.94 -9.53 -5.49
N THR A 147 0.38 -9.97 -6.62
CA THR A 147 -0.73 -10.93 -6.67
C THR A 147 -0.52 -11.99 -7.75
N ASP A 148 0.69 -12.05 -8.32
CA ASP A 148 1.12 -13.04 -9.31
C ASP A 148 1.29 -14.44 -8.70
N GLN A 149 1.52 -14.53 -7.39
CA GLN A 149 1.51 -15.80 -6.66
C GLN A 149 0.60 -15.74 -5.43
N ASP A 150 -0.01 -16.88 -5.12
CA ASP A 150 -0.76 -17.08 -3.88
C ASP A 150 0.17 -16.86 -2.68
N SER A 151 -0.20 -15.94 -1.78
CA SER A 151 0.61 -15.57 -0.61
C SER A 151 1.99 -14.97 -0.94
N ASP A 152 2.16 -14.31 -2.09
CA ASP A 152 3.45 -13.74 -2.54
C ASP A 152 4.05 -12.73 -1.54
N ASN A 153 3.23 -12.15 -0.67
CA ASN A 153 3.59 -11.27 0.46
C ASN A 153 4.53 -10.09 0.17
N THR A 154 4.94 -9.91 -1.08
CA THR A 154 5.75 -8.82 -1.57
C THR A 154 4.99 -7.53 -1.40
N ALA A 155 5.50 -6.68 -0.51
CA ALA A 155 5.04 -5.33 -0.33
C ALA A 155 5.93 -4.38 -1.14
N ALA A 156 5.34 -3.51 -1.94
CA ALA A 156 6.04 -2.50 -2.72
C ALA A 156 5.47 -1.10 -2.48
N TRP A 157 6.33 -0.09 -2.63
CA TRP A 157 5.98 1.32 -2.60
C TRP A 157 6.66 2.04 -3.75
N ILE A 158 5.88 2.85 -4.47
CA ILE A 158 6.42 3.81 -5.41
C ILE A 158 6.46 5.14 -4.68
N SER A 159 7.66 5.69 -4.52
CA SER A 159 7.88 6.99 -3.91
C SER A 159 8.48 7.98 -4.88
N TYR A 160 8.24 9.26 -4.62
CA TYR A 160 8.61 10.35 -5.50
C TYR A 160 9.39 11.39 -4.71
N GLN A 161 10.51 11.82 -5.27
CA GLN A 161 11.38 12.86 -4.73
C GLN A 161 11.65 13.92 -5.79
N ARG A 162 12.01 15.12 -5.33
CA ARG A 162 12.30 16.27 -6.19
C ARG A 162 13.62 16.09 -6.96
N SER A 163 14.64 15.50 -6.34
CA SER A 163 15.92 15.22 -7.01
C SER A 163 16.66 14.04 -6.36
N THR A 164 17.69 13.55 -7.05
CA THR A 164 18.53 12.45 -6.56
C THR A 164 19.36 12.86 -5.36
N GLU A 165 19.80 14.12 -5.32
CA GLU A 165 20.62 14.69 -4.26
C GLU A 165 19.82 14.75 -2.96
N ASP A 166 18.56 15.14 -3.01
CA ASP A 166 17.69 15.20 -1.84
C ASP A 166 17.43 13.81 -1.25
N LEU A 167 17.17 12.81 -2.12
CA LEU A 167 17.03 11.42 -1.69
C LEU A 167 18.33 10.85 -1.10
N HIS A 168 19.47 11.11 -1.73
CA HIS A 168 20.77 10.65 -1.23
C HIS A 168 21.16 11.32 0.09
N LYS A 169 20.92 12.63 0.25
CA LYS A 169 21.11 13.33 1.52
C LYS A 169 20.28 12.68 2.63
N TRP A 170 19.02 12.36 2.34
CA TRP A 170 18.19 11.65 3.29
C TRP A 170 18.69 10.22 3.60
N ALA A 171 19.15 9.48 2.60
CA ALA A 171 19.69 8.13 2.78
C ALA A 171 20.92 8.09 3.70
N LEU A 172 21.64 9.22 3.84
CA LEU A 172 22.76 9.36 4.77
C LEU A 172 22.33 9.76 6.18
N THR A 173 21.05 9.97 6.47
CA THR A 173 20.58 10.36 7.81
C THR A 173 20.62 9.18 8.80
N PRO A 174 20.66 9.44 10.12
CA PRO A 174 20.68 8.37 11.13
C PRO A 174 19.49 7.41 11.06
N VAL A 175 18.29 7.87 10.68
CA VAL A 175 17.10 6.99 10.61
C VAL A 175 17.24 5.93 9.52
N HIS A 176 17.75 6.31 8.35
CA HIS A 176 17.95 5.37 7.25
C HIS A 176 19.10 4.40 7.55
N ARG A 177 20.23 4.89 8.08
CA ARG A 177 21.33 4.03 8.52
C ARG A 177 20.89 3.00 9.56
N LYS A 178 20.13 3.42 10.58
CA LYS A 178 19.55 2.52 11.58
C LYS A 178 18.64 1.47 10.93
N GLY A 179 17.83 1.87 9.95
CA GLY A 179 16.98 0.94 9.19
C GLY A 179 17.81 -0.11 8.43
N GLN A 180 18.86 0.31 7.73
CA GLN A 180 19.78 -0.59 7.02
C GLN A 180 20.52 -1.53 7.97
N GLU A 181 21.08 -1.01 9.07
CA GLU A 181 21.74 -1.82 10.11
C GLU A 181 20.78 -2.86 10.71
N THR A 182 19.54 -2.46 10.98
CA THR A 182 18.48 -3.35 11.47
C THR A 182 18.20 -4.47 10.46
N TYR A 183 18.04 -4.12 9.18
CA TYR A 183 17.84 -5.10 8.12
C TYR A 183 19.01 -6.09 8.05
N PHE A 184 20.25 -5.63 7.92
CA PHE A 184 21.41 -6.52 7.79
C PHE A 184 21.65 -7.36 9.03
N LYS A 185 21.31 -6.88 10.22
CA LYS A 185 21.34 -7.68 11.45
C LYS A 185 20.31 -8.81 11.39
N LEU A 186 19.07 -8.51 11.01
CA LEU A 186 17.98 -9.48 10.98
C LEU A 186 18.14 -10.50 9.86
N GLN A 187 18.56 -10.05 8.67
CA GLN A 187 18.74 -10.90 7.49
C GLN A 187 19.78 -12.00 7.74
N LYS A 188 20.84 -11.72 8.50
CA LYS A 188 21.83 -12.75 8.91
C LYS A 188 21.22 -13.91 9.71
N GLN A 189 20.18 -13.62 10.49
CA GLN A 189 19.47 -14.62 11.30
C GLN A 189 18.26 -15.21 10.56
N ASN A 190 17.81 -14.54 9.49
CA ASN A 190 16.56 -14.79 8.80
C ASN A 190 16.78 -14.62 7.29
N PRO A 191 17.39 -15.61 6.60
CA PRO A 191 17.76 -15.49 5.18
C PRO A 191 16.54 -15.39 4.25
N HIS A 192 15.34 -15.67 4.76
CA HIS A 192 14.08 -15.46 4.05
C HIS A 192 13.69 -14.00 3.89
N LEU A 193 14.31 -13.06 4.61
CA LEU A 193 13.98 -11.64 4.51
C LEU A 193 14.64 -11.04 3.26
N GLY A 194 13.81 -10.55 2.33
CA GLY A 194 14.24 -9.89 1.10
C GLY A 194 13.85 -8.41 1.07
N ILE A 195 14.71 -7.59 0.48
CA ILE A 195 14.40 -6.20 0.11
C ILE A 195 14.89 -5.94 -1.32
N MET A 196 14.26 -5.00 -1.99
CA MET A 196 14.71 -4.47 -3.28
C MET A 196 14.55 -2.95 -3.30
N HIS A 197 15.33 -2.29 -4.14
CA HIS A 197 15.04 -0.93 -4.52
C HIS A 197 15.45 -0.63 -5.95
N GLU A 198 14.75 0.30 -6.59
CA GLU A 198 15.09 0.83 -7.91
C GLU A 198 14.96 2.35 -7.87
N LEU A 199 15.91 3.04 -8.48
CA LEU A 199 15.93 4.50 -8.55
C LEU A 199 15.98 4.93 -10.01
N TYR A 200 15.03 5.77 -10.39
CA TYR A 200 14.98 6.41 -11.70
C TYR A 200 14.97 7.92 -11.53
N SER A 201 15.97 8.59 -12.11
CA SER A 201 15.96 10.04 -12.25
C SER A 201 15.40 10.40 -13.62
N VAL A 202 14.32 11.18 -13.65
CA VAL A 202 13.62 11.56 -14.88
C VAL A 202 13.67 13.06 -15.04
N PRO A 203 14.45 13.58 -16.03
CA PRO A 203 14.60 15.01 -16.24
C PRO A 203 13.27 15.72 -16.52
N LYS A 204 13.26 17.04 -16.35
CA LYS A 204 12.14 17.89 -16.80
C LYS A 204 11.79 17.62 -18.27
N HIS A 205 10.51 17.67 -18.59
CA HIS A 205 9.91 17.37 -19.89
C HIS A 205 10.15 15.93 -20.40
N ARG A 206 10.58 15.00 -19.54
CA ARG A 206 10.80 13.58 -19.89
C ARG A 206 9.87 12.62 -19.14
N TRP A 207 8.79 13.13 -18.55
CA TRP A 207 7.75 12.33 -17.91
C TRP A 207 6.38 12.88 -18.26
N GLU A 208 5.35 12.04 -18.19
CA GLU A 208 3.95 12.42 -18.38
C GLU A 208 3.06 11.65 -17.42
N THR A 209 1.89 12.21 -17.13
CA THR A 209 0.85 11.51 -16.38
C THR A 209 -0.51 11.83 -16.96
N ILE A 210 -1.38 10.83 -17.07
CA ILE A 210 -2.74 10.98 -17.58
C ILE A 210 -3.66 10.14 -16.71
N TYR A 211 -4.69 10.77 -16.15
CA TYR A 211 -5.72 10.11 -15.35
C TYR A 211 -7.09 10.40 -15.98
N TYR A 212 -7.89 9.35 -16.18
CA TYR A 212 -9.26 9.46 -16.68
C TYR A 212 -10.20 8.67 -15.78
N ASN A 213 -11.18 9.34 -15.17
CA ASN A 213 -12.14 8.71 -14.26
C ASN A 213 -11.42 7.80 -13.24
N PHE A 214 -10.31 8.30 -12.70
CA PHE A 214 -9.39 7.50 -11.91
C PHE A 214 -9.28 8.03 -10.48
N LYS A 215 -9.12 7.12 -9.52
CA LYS A 215 -8.83 7.51 -8.15
C LYS A 215 -7.39 8.02 -8.07
N PRO A 216 -7.12 9.13 -7.35
CA PRO A 216 -5.76 9.57 -7.08
C PRO A 216 -4.78 8.46 -6.69
N PHE A 217 -3.78 8.24 -7.53
CA PHE A 217 -2.77 7.20 -7.40
C PHE A 217 -1.41 7.68 -7.93
N GLY A 218 -0.32 7.04 -7.49
CA GLY A 218 1.02 7.41 -7.92
C GLY A 218 1.32 8.88 -7.65
N LEU A 219 1.92 9.56 -8.64
CA LEU A 219 2.23 10.99 -8.56
C LEU A 219 0.97 11.87 -8.44
N GLY A 220 -0.13 11.52 -9.12
CA GLY A 220 -1.39 12.25 -9.05
C GLY A 220 -1.84 12.46 -7.61
N LYS A 221 -1.83 11.42 -6.77
CA LYS A 221 -2.20 11.54 -5.35
C LYS A 221 -1.45 12.63 -4.57
N LEU A 222 -0.27 13.00 -5.02
CA LEU A 222 0.66 13.87 -4.30
C LEU A 222 0.55 15.32 -4.74
N VAL A 223 0.19 15.55 -6.02
CA VAL A 223 0.20 16.85 -6.67
C VAL A 223 -0.85 16.87 -7.79
N PHE A 224 -1.77 17.83 -7.74
CA PHE A 224 -2.88 17.90 -8.68
C PHE A 224 -3.19 19.31 -9.14
N GLN A 225 -3.59 19.38 -10.40
CA GLN A 225 -4.44 20.42 -10.99
C GLN A 225 -5.69 19.74 -11.56
#